data_AF-A0A0T6XY54-F1
#
_entry.id   AF-A0A0T6XY54-F1
#
_cell.length_a   1.000
_cell.length_b   1.000
_cell.length_c   1.000
_cell.angle_alpha   90.00
_cell.angle_beta   90.00
_cell.angle_gamma   90.00
#
_symmetry.space_group_name_H-M   'P 1'
#
loop_
_entity.id
_entity.type
_entity.pdbx_description
1 polymer ?
#
loop_
_entity_poly.entity_id
_entity_poly.type
_entity_poly.pdbx_seq_one_letter_code
_entity_poly.pdbx_strand_id
1 'polypeptide(L)' 'MKRHVVLLAVLLVSCSEQAERIYTVDELMADEALLSEIIATCRNNPGELGNTPNCQNAAAADFKARLKRM' A
#
# COMPACT_ATOMS: atom_id res chain seq x y z
N MET A 1 -18.59 40.23 -35.67
CA MET A 1 -17.46 39.30 -35.50
C MET A 1 -17.47 38.79 -34.05
N LYS A 2 -18.16 37.67 -33.79
CA LYS A 2 -18.37 37.13 -32.43
C LYS A 2 -17.20 36.19 -32.09
N ARG A 3 -16.34 36.59 -31.16
CA ARG A 3 -15.25 35.76 -30.61
C ARG A 3 -15.86 34.72 -29.70
N HIS A 4 -15.92 33.47 -30.16
CA HIS A 4 -16.30 32.34 -29.32
C HIS A 4 -15.12 31.98 -28.42
N VAL A 5 -15.25 32.24 -27.12
CA VAL A 5 -14.31 31.79 -26.09
C VAL A 5 -14.66 30.34 -25.76
N VAL A 6 -13.79 29.41 -26.12
CA VAL A 6 -13.93 27.99 -25.77
C VAL A 6 -13.28 27.77 -24.41
N LEU A 7 -14.10 27.57 -23.38
CA LEU A 7 -13.68 27.14 -22.05
C LEU A 7 -13.52 25.60 -22.07
N LEU A 8 -12.27 25.14 -22.17
CA LEU A 8 -11.92 23.73 -21.96
C LEU A 8 -11.85 23.46 -20.46
N ALA A 9 -12.94 22.95 -19.88
CA ALA A 9 -12.94 22.41 -18.53
C ALA A 9 -12.29 21.02 -18.55
N VAL A 10 -11.07 20.91 -18.03
CA VAL A 10 -10.39 19.63 -17.80
C VAL A 10 -10.88 19.09 -16.47
N LEU A 11 -11.72 18.04 -16.53
CA LEU A 11 -12.10 17.27 -15.34
C LEU A 11 -10.96 16.30 -15.02
N LEU A 12 -10.10 16.65 -14.06
CA LEU A 12 -9.18 15.69 -13.44
C LEU A 12 -9.98 14.84 -12.47
N VAL A 13 -10.42 13.66 -12.91
CA VAL A 13 -10.88 12.61 -11.99
C VAL A 13 -9.63 12.07 -11.29
N SER A 14 -9.49 12.36 -9.99
CA SER A 14 -8.55 11.62 -9.15
C SER A 14 -9.08 10.20 -8.98
N CYS A 15 -8.36 9.20 -9.49
CA CYS A 15 -8.57 7.82 -9.09
C CYS A 15 -8.16 7.71 -7.62
N SER A 16 -9.10 7.88 -6.69
CA SER A 16 -8.84 7.54 -5.30
C SER A 16 -8.81 6.01 -5.24
N GLU A 17 -7.62 5.43 -5.21
CA GLU A 17 -7.42 4.06 -4.77
C GLU A 17 -8.24 3.89 -3.48
N GLN A 18 -9.16 2.92 -3.44
CA GLN A 18 -9.88 2.61 -2.22
C GLN A 18 -8.83 2.37 -1.14
N ALA A 19 -8.92 3.11 -0.03
CA ALA A 19 -7.93 3.02 1.03
C ALA A 19 -7.82 1.55 1.46
N GLU A 20 -6.68 0.93 1.14
CA GLU A 20 -6.40 -0.43 1.53
C GLU A 20 -6.49 -0.54 3.05
N ARG A 21 -7.09 -1.62 3.57
CA ARG A 21 -7.09 -1.86 5.02
C ARG A 21 -5.64 -1.89 5.51
N ILE A 22 -5.33 -1.06 6.49
CA ILE A 22 -4.02 -1.07 7.14
C ILE A 22 -4.04 -2.15 8.23
N TYR A 23 -3.14 -3.12 8.14
CA TYR A 23 -2.97 -4.15 9.16
C TYR A 23 -1.87 -3.75 10.14
N THR A 24 -2.15 -3.91 11.42
CA THR A 24 -1.14 -3.71 12.48
C THR A 24 -0.13 -4.85 12.49
N VAL A 25 1.04 -4.60 13.09
CA VAL A 25 2.08 -5.62 13.25
C VAL A 25 1.55 -6.86 13.97
N ASP A 26 0.77 -6.68 15.03
CA ASP A 26 0.28 -7.82 15.82
C ASP A 26 -0.80 -8.63 15.07
N GLU A 27 -1.64 -8.00 14.25
CA GLU A 27 -2.56 -8.73 13.35
C GLU A 27 -1.78 -9.58 12.34
N LEU A 28 -0.73 -9.03 11.72
CA LEU A 28 0.10 -9.76 10.77
C LEU A 28 0.92 -10.87 11.43
N MET A 29 1.34 -10.69 12.68
CA MET A 29 2.00 -11.74 13.44
C MET A 29 1.05 -12.88 13.83
N ALA A 30 -0.25 -12.61 13.94
CA ALA A 30 -1.26 -13.61 14.26
C ALA A 30 -1.69 -14.44 13.04
N ASP A 31 -1.42 -13.95 11.83
CA ASP A 31 -1.78 -14.60 10.56
C ASP A 31 -0.57 -14.67 9.61
N GLU A 32 0.17 -15.79 9.68
CA GLU A 32 1.37 -16.02 8.87
C GLU A 32 1.07 -16.08 7.37
N ALA A 33 -0.13 -16.54 6.98
CA ALA A 33 -0.51 -16.62 5.58
C ALA A 33 -0.71 -15.21 5.00
N LEU A 34 -1.44 -14.35 5.71
CA LEU A 34 -1.62 -12.96 5.35
C LEU A 34 -0.29 -12.19 5.31
N LEU A 35 0.58 -12.41 6.31
CA LEU A 35 1.91 -11.80 6.32
C LEU A 35 2.74 -12.20 5.09
N SER A 36 2.73 -13.48 4.73
CA SER A 36 3.44 -13.99 3.56
C SER A 36 2.92 -13.37 2.25
N GLU A 37 1.60 -13.26 2.12
CA GLU A 37 0.94 -12.62 0.98
C GLU A 37 1.36 -11.15 0.84
N ILE A 38 1.28 -10.37 1.92
CA ILE A 38 1.67 -8.95 1.90
C ILE A 38 3.15 -8.80 1.58
N ILE A 39 4.03 -9.63 2.14
CA ILE A 39 5.46 -9.60 1.80
C ILE A 39 5.70 -9.90 0.32
N ALA A 40 4.98 -10.86 -0.25
CA ALA A 40 5.07 -11.16 -1.68
C ALA A 40 4.65 -9.94 -2.52
N THR A 41 3.54 -9.28 -2.15
CA THR A 41 3.09 -8.03 -2.78
C THR A 41 4.13 -6.92 -2.68
N CYS A 42 4.71 -6.69 -1.49
CA CYS A 42 5.74 -5.67 -1.28
C CYS A 42 7.01 -5.91 -2.12
N ARG A 43 7.35 -7.17 -2.42
CA ARG A 43 8.51 -7.53 -3.23
C ARG A 43 8.31 -7.31 -4.73
N ASN A 44 7.07 -7.22 -5.21
CA ASN A 44 6.79 -7.00 -6.62
C ASN A 44 7.20 -5.59 -7.08
N ASN A 45 7.11 -4.59 -6.20
CA ASN A 45 7.50 -3.22 -6.49
C ASN A 45 8.04 -2.52 -5.24
N PRO A 46 9.25 -2.87 -4.78
CA PRO A 46 9.78 -2.36 -3.51
C PRO A 46 10.00 -0.85 -3.51
N GLY A 47 10.26 -0.23 -4.66
CA GLY A 47 10.48 1.22 -4.78
C GLY A 47 9.20 2.03 -4.54
N GLU A 48 8.07 1.54 -5.03
CA GLU A 48 6.77 2.21 -4.90
C GLU A 48 6.04 1.79 -3.62
N LEU A 49 6.02 0.49 -3.32
CA LEU A 49 5.22 -0.09 -2.24
C LEU A 49 5.94 -0.13 -0.90
N GLY A 50 7.27 -0.10 -0.88
CA GLY A 50 8.05 -0.30 0.35
C GLY A 50 7.73 0.68 1.48
N ASN A 51 7.32 1.91 1.13
CA ASN A 51 6.94 2.94 2.11
C ASN A 51 5.45 2.93 2.47
N THR A 52 4.64 2.03 1.90
CA THR A 52 3.23 1.90 2.29
C THR A 52 3.13 1.38 3.73
N PRO A 53 2.06 1.73 4.48
CA PRO A 53 1.87 1.27 5.85
C PRO A 53 1.90 -0.26 5.98
N ASN A 54 1.27 -0.99 5.06
CA ASN A 54 1.23 -2.45 5.09
C ASN A 54 2.61 -3.08 4.87
N CYS A 55 3.42 -2.55 3.95
CA CYS A 55 4.78 -3.06 3.75
C CYS A 55 5.71 -2.78 4.93
N GLN A 56 5.59 -1.61 5.57
CA GLN A 56 6.35 -1.30 6.78
C GLN A 56 5.96 -2.23 7.95
N ASN A 57 4.66 -2.44 8.15
CA ASN A 57 4.15 -3.31 9.21
C ASN A 57 4.52 -4.78 8.97
N ALA A 58 4.46 -5.25 7.71
CA ALA A 58 4.88 -6.59 7.33
C ALA A 58 6.38 -6.83 7.57
N ALA A 59 7.23 -5.86 7.24
CA ALA A 59 8.66 -5.94 7.52
C ALA A 59 8.95 -6.03 9.04
N ALA A 60 8.26 -5.22 9.84
CA ALA A 60 8.37 -5.29 11.30
C ALA A 60 7.87 -6.62 11.88
N ALA A 61 6.76 -7.14 11.36
CA ALA A 61 6.19 -8.43 11.76
C ALA A 61 7.13 -9.60 11.43
N ASP A 62 7.68 -9.66 10.20
CA ASP A 62 8.65 -10.69 9.80
C ASP A 62 9.91 -10.66 10.69
N PHE A 63 10.45 -9.47 10.95
CA PHE A 63 11.59 -9.31 11.85
C PHE A 63 11.29 -9.84 13.26
N LYS A 64 10.15 -9.46 13.84
CA LYS A 64 9.73 -9.91 15.17
C LYS A 64 9.46 -11.41 15.21
N ALA A 65 8.88 -12.00 14.15
CA ALA A 65 8.65 -13.44 14.03
C ALA A 65 9.96 -14.24 13.91
N ARG A 66 10.98 -13.69 13.26
CA ARG A 66 12.32 -14.29 13.18
C ARG A 66 13.04 -14.22 14.52
N LEU A 67 12.98 -13.10 15.22
CA LEU A 67 13.57 -12.95 16.55
C LEU A 67 12.99 -13.94 17.57
N LYS A 68 11.69 -14.20 17.53
CA LYS A 68 11.04 -15.20 18.41
C LYS A 68 11.49 -16.64 18.16
N ARG A 69 12.10 -16.93 17.01
CA ARG A 69 12.57 -18.27 16.61
C ARG A 69 14.07 -18.49 16.88
N MET A 70 14.79 -17.46 17.33
CA MET A 70 16.19 -17.54 17.75
C MET A 70 16.29 -17.97 19.20
#